data_AF-A0AA38CUP8-F1
#
_entry.id   AF-A0AA38CUP8-F1
#
_cell.length_a   1.000
_cell.length_b   1.000
_cell.length_c   1.000
_cell.angle_alpha   90.00
_cell.angle_beta   90.00
_cell.angle_gamma   90.00
#
_symmetry.space_group_name_H-M   'P 1'
#
loop_
_entity.id
_entity.type
_entity.pdbx_description
1 polymer ?
#
loop_
_entity_poly.entity_id
_entity_poly.type
_entity_poly.pdbx_seq_one_letter_code
_entity_poly.pdbx_strand_id
1 'polypeptide(L)'
;MRRLAQDLGLAVNTVARAYRELEAEGLVETRGRAGTVVASAASEAARAELAAHAITYLTHARRLGLSLDEATALLRDVARR
;
A
#
# COMPACT_ATOMS: atom_id res chain seq x y z
N MET A 1 14.02 4.73 18.10
CA MET A 1 14.32 3.39 18.63
C MET A 1 14.33 3.32 20.16
N ARG A 2 15.24 4.02 20.89
CA ARG A 2 15.36 3.87 22.35
C ARG A 2 14.07 4.20 23.12
N ARG A 3 13.38 5.29 22.75
CA ARG A 3 12.10 5.69 23.36
C ARG A 3 11.00 4.63 23.15
N LEU A 4 10.79 4.21 21.91
CA LEU A 4 9.82 3.16 21.58
C LEU A 4 10.10 1.82 22.29
N ALA A 5 11.38 1.46 22.44
CA ALA A 5 11.79 0.28 23.18
C ALA A 5 11.44 0.39 24.68
N GLN A 6 11.58 1.57 25.27
CA GLN A 6 11.14 1.84 26.65
C GLN A 6 9.61 1.79 26.76
N ASP A 7 8.90 2.44 25.85
CA ASP A 7 7.43 2.50 25.85
C ASP A 7 6.80 1.11 25.72
N LEU A 8 7.44 0.21 24.96
CA LEU A 8 6.98 -1.18 24.74
C LEU A 8 7.60 -2.21 25.71
N GLY A 9 8.53 -1.80 26.58
CA GLY A 9 9.26 -2.72 27.46
C GLY A 9 10.12 -3.75 26.70
N LEU A 10 10.60 -3.42 25.50
CA LEU A 10 11.36 -4.31 24.63
C LEU A 10 12.85 -3.96 24.61
N ALA A 11 13.69 -4.94 24.30
CA ALA A 11 15.10 -4.69 24.03
C ALA A 11 15.25 -3.82 22.77
N VAL A 12 16.15 -2.83 22.82
CA VAL A 12 16.40 -1.89 21.70
C VAL A 12 16.77 -2.63 20.41
N ASN A 13 17.54 -3.72 20.51
CA ASN A 13 17.93 -4.54 19.36
C ASN A 13 16.75 -5.26 18.71
N THR A 14 15.73 -5.63 19.49
CA THR A 14 14.50 -6.25 18.98
C THR A 14 13.72 -5.25 18.14
N VAL A 15 13.55 -4.03 18.63
CA VAL A 15 12.90 -2.95 17.87
C VAL A 15 13.71 -2.60 16.61
N ALA A 16 15.04 -2.52 16.73
CA ALA A 16 15.91 -2.26 15.59
C ALA A 16 15.89 -3.38 14.53
N ARG A 17 15.68 -4.64 14.95
CA ARG A 17 15.46 -5.75 14.02
C ARG A 17 14.12 -5.63 13.31
N ALA A 18 13.04 -5.39 14.04
CA ALA A 18 11.70 -5.23 13.46
C ALA A 18 11.64 -4.10 12.42
N TYR A 19 12.28 -2.95 12.69
CA TYR A 19 12.33 -1.85 11.72
C TYR A 19 13.16 -2.18 10.47
N ARG A 20 14.24 -2.96 10.61
CA ARG A 20 15.02 -3.42 9.44
C ARG A 20 14.22 -4.39 8.58
N GLU A 21 13.40 -5.24 9.19
CA GLU A 21 12.50 -6.15 8.46
C GLU A 21 11.43 -5.34 7.71
N LEU A 22 10.77 -4.38 8.38
CA LEU A 22 9.81 -3.47 7.74
C LEU A 22 10.42 -2.63 6.61
N GLU A 23 11.68 -2.19 6.76
CA GLU A 23 12.40 -1.45 5.72
C GLU A 23 12.78 -2.35 4.54
N ALA A 24 13.18 -3.59 4.80
CA ALA A 24 13.45 -4.59 3.76
C ALA A 24 12.19 -4.96 2.96
N GLU A 25 11.02 -4.94 3.60
CA GLU A 25 9.71 -5.13 2.97
C GLU A 25 9.18 -3.86 2.27
N GLY A 26 9.91 -2.74 2.35
CA GLY A 26 9.50 -1.47 1.76
C GLY A 26 8.26 -0.87 2.41
N LEU A 27 7.95 -1.25 3.65
CA LEU A 27 6.82 -0.72 4.42
C LEU A 27 7.18 0.57 5.16
N VAL A 28 8.46 0.77 5.47
CA VAL A 28 8.99 1.98 6.08
C VAL A 28 10.29 2.42 5.40
N GLU A 29 10.59 3.71 5.47
CA GLU A 29 11.79 4.31 4.89
C GLU A 29 12.51 5.12 5.97
N THR A 30 13.79 4.82 6.25
CA THR A 30 14.58 5.57 7.23
C THR A 30 15.32 6.72 6.56
N ARG A 31 14.99 7.97 6.95
CA ARG A 31 15.64 9.19 6.44
C ARG A 31 16.64 9.77 7.43
N GLY A 32 17.64 8.99 7.83
CA GLY A 32 18.75 9.44 8.68
C GLY A 32 18.30 10.25 9.90
N ARG A 33 18.65 11.55 9.95
CA ARG A 33 18.31 12.48 11.06
C ARG A 33 16.81 12.79 11.17
N ALA A 34 16.05 12.62 10.09
CA ALA A 34 14.62 12.95 10.01
C ALA A 34 13.71 11.84 10.57
N GLY A 35 14.27 10.69 10.98
CA GLY A 35 13.51 9.56 11.51
C GLY A 35 13.01 8.59 10.43
N THR A 36 12.06 7.74 10.79
CA THR A 36 11.49 6.71 9.90
C THR A 36 10.06 7.09 9.53
N VAL A 37 9.73 7.01 8.24
CA VAL A 37 8.37 7.26 7.71
C VAL A 37 7.79 5.99 7.13
N VAL A 38 6.46 5.89 7.06
CA VAL A 38 5.80 4.78 6.34
C VAL A 38 6.01 4.99 4.85
N ALA A 39 6.55 3.99 4.18
CA ALA A 39 6.94 4.07 2.77
C ALA A 39 5.72 3.93 1.85
N SER A 40 5.74 4.66 0.73
CA SER A 40 4.71 4.56 -0.31
C SER A 40 4.78 3.26 -1.10
N ALA A 41 5.80 2.41 -0.92
CA ALA A 41 5.91 1.15 -1.65
C ALA A 41 4.82 0.14 -1.25
N ALA A 42 4.31 0.20 -0.01
CA ALA A 42 3.03 -0.45 0.34
C ALA A 42 1.87 0.05 -0.55
N SER A 43 1.87 1.34 -0.91
CA SER A 43 0.90 1.91 -1.85
C SER A 43 1.17 1.52 -3.31
N GLU A 44 2.42 1.30 -3.71
CA GLU A 44 2.75 0.89 -5.08
C GLU A 44 2.39 -0.58 -5.34
N ALA A 45 2.63 -1.46 -4.36
CA ALA A 45 2.17 -2.84 -4.41
C ALA A 45 0.63 -2.91 -4.46
N ALA A 46 -0.05 -2.16 -3.58
CA ALA A 46 -1.51 -2.05 -3.61
C ALA A 46 -2.02 -1.46 -4.94
N ARG A 47 -1.31 -0.49 -5.51
CA ARG A 47 -1.62 0.11 -6.81
C ARG A 47 -1.43 -0.88 -7.95
N ALA A 48 -0.38 -1.71 -7.92
CA ALA A 48 -0.14 -2.76 -8.91
C ALA A 48 -1.22 -3.86 -8.84
N GLU A 49 -1.59 -4.28 -7.63
CA GLU A 49 -2.67 -5.24 -7.41
C GLU A 49 -4.02 -4.71 -7.93
N LEU A 50 -4.36 -3.46 -7.58
CA LEU A 50 -5.57 -2.82 -8.05
C LEU A 50 -5.56 -2.59 -9.57
N ALA A 51 -4.40 -2.29 -10.15
CA ALA A 51 -4.26 -2.18 -11.61
C ALA A 51 -4.55 -3.52 -12.30
N ALA A 52 -4.09 -4.64 -11.75
CA ALA A 52 -4.42 -5.97 -12.28
C ALA A 52 -5.95 -6.23 -12.25
N HIS A 53 -6.63 -5.82 -11.18
CA HIS A 53 -8.08 -5.95 -11.07
C HIS A 53 -8.81 -5.03 -12.05
N ALA A 54 -8.32 -3.79 -12.23
CA ALA A 54 -8.84 -2.85 -13.22
C ALA A 54 -8.72 -3.39 -14.66
N ILE A 55 -7.62 -4.06 -14.99
CA ILE A 55 -7.43 -4.72 -16.30
C ILE A 55 -8.49 -5.81 -16.51
N THR A 56 -8.69 -6.67 -15.50
CA THR A 56 -9.72 -7.73 -15.55
C THR A 56 -11.12 -7.14 -15.74
N TYR A 57 -11.46 -6.11 -14.97
CA TYR A 57 -12.72 -5.38 -15.08
C TYR A 57 -12.95 -4.81 -16.48
N LEU A 58 -11.97 -4.07 -17.02
CA LEU A 58 -12.07 -3.46 -18.35
C LEU A 58 -12.11 -4.51 -19.46
N THR A 59 -11.43 -5.63 -19.30
CA THR A 59 -11.51 -6.76 -20.24
C THR A 59 -12.93 -7.31 -20.32
N HIS A 60 -13.58 -7.51 -19.16
CA HIS A 60 -14.97 -7.94 -19.12
C HIS A 60 -15.93 -6.89 -19.66
N ALA A 61 -15.75 -5.61 -19.29
CA ALA A 61 -16.57 -4.51 -19.78
C ALA A 61 -16.55 -4.43 -21.31
N ARG A 62 -15.35 -4.48 -21.91
CA ARG A 62 -15.18 -4.50 -23.37
C ARG A 62 -15.86 -5.70 -24.03
N ARG A 63 -15.77 -6.89 -23.43
CA ARG A 63 -16.47 -8.10 -23.94
C ARG A 63 -17.99 -7.95 -23.92
N LEU A 64 -18.51 -7.15 -22.98
CA LEU A 64 -19.93 -6.82 -22.87
C LEU A 64 -20.35 -5.63 -23.74
N GLY A 65 -19.43 -5.06 -24.53
CA GLY A 65 -19.70 -3.93 -25.41
C GLY A 65 -19.68 -2.56 -24.72
N LEU A 66 -19.23 -2.49 -23.46
CA LEU A 66 -19.12 -1.23 -22.72
C LEU A 66 -17.84 -0.48 -23.12
N SER A 67 -17.98 0.82 -23.33
CA SER A 67 -16.89 1.76 -23.45
C SER A 67 -16.17 1.98 -22.09
N LEU A 68 -14.99 2.60 -22.14
CA LEU A 68 -14.27 2.99 -20.93
C LEU A 68 -15.10 3.95 -20.06
N ASP A 69 -15.83 4.86 -20.69
CA ASP A 69 -16.64 5.86 -19.98
C ASP A 69 -17.81 5.20 -19.25
N GLU A 70 -18.51 4.25 -19.89
CA GLU A 70 -19.59 3.49 -19.26
C GLU A 70 -19.08 2.59 -18.14
N ALA A 71 -17.95 1.92 -18.33
CA ALA A 71 -17.30 1.12 -17.29
C ALA A 71 -16.90 1.99 -16.08
N THR A 72 -16.33 3.17 -16.34
CA THR A 72 -15.98 4.11 -15.27
C THR A 72 -17.22 4.66 -14.57
N ALA A 73 -18.30 4.94 -15.30
CA ALA A 73 -19.57 5.37 -14.74
C ALA A 73 -20.17 4.31 -13.81
N LEU A 74 -20.10 3.02 -14.18
CA LEU A 74 -20.59 1.92 -13.35
C LEU A 74 -19.80 1.79 -12.04
N LEU A 75 -18.46 1.90 -12.08
CA LEU A 75 -17.63 1.89 -10.86
C LEU A 75 -18.04 3.04 -9.92
N ARG A 76 -18.29 4.24 -10.45
CA ARG A 76 -18.74 5.39 -9.67
C ARG A 76 -20.15 5.19 -9.10
N ASP A 77 -21.04 4.52 -9.83
CA ASP A 77 -22.39 4.23 -9.35
C ASP A 77 -22.38 3.25 -8.19
N VAL A 78 -21.63 2.14 -8.33
CA VAL A 78 -21.48 1.14 -7.26
C VAL A 78 -20.84 1.74 -6.01
N ALA A 79 -19.85 2.63 -6.16
CA ALA A 79 -19.19 3.28 -5.02
C ALA A 79 -20.10 4.26 -4.24
N ARG A 80 -21.25 4.65 -4.80
CA ARG A 80 -22.25 5.51 -4.13
C ARG A 80 -23.33 4.72 -3.39
N ARG A 81 -23.36 3.40 -3.55
CA ARG A 81 -24.25 2.50 -2.80
C ARG A 81 -23.61 2.12 -1.48
#